data_AF-A0A7J3A053-F1
#
_entry.id   AF-A0A7J3A053-F1
#
_cell.length_a   1.000
_cell.length_b   1.000
_cell.length_c   1.000
_cell.angle_alpha   90.00
_cell.angle_beta   90.00
_cell.angle_gamma   90.00
#
_symmetry.space_group_name_H-M   'P 1'
#
loop_
_entity.id
_entity.type
_entity.pdbx_description
1 polymer ?
#
loop_
_entity_poly.entity_id
_entity_poly.type
_entity_poly.pdbx_seq_one_letter_code
_entity_poly.pdbx_strand_id
1 'polypeptide(L)'
;MTQDRPHGGVSRSEIVTNIKELFRSTLRDLLGPSGLNALEHYLNRKLQDDMYEVFVSSPSTFYTVLRSFLGKGADAILRIAATKLIEDGKIMGLSAEEFVELMKRNDDESYRRFLDSFRRG
;
A
#
# COMPACT_ATOMS: atom_id res chain seq x y z
N MET A 1 -38.73 -23.88 3.34
CA MET A 1 -38.14 -22.54 3.53
C MET A 1 -36.68 -22.74 3.87
N THR A 2 -35.82 -22.78 2.86
CA THR A 2 -34.37 -22.90 3.06
C THR A 2 -33.82 -21.52 2.79
N GLN A 3 -33.53 -20.79 3.86
CA GLN A 3 -32.90 -19.49 3.77
C GLN A 3 -31.44 -19.74 3.40
N ASP A 4 -31.16 -19.53 2.11
CA ASP A 4 -29.82 -19.61 1.54
C ASP A 4 -28.93 -18.57 2.22
N ARG A 5 -27.76 -18.99 2.66
CA ARG A 5 -26.80 -18.12 3.35
C ARG A 5 -26.21 -17.16 2.31
N PRO A 6 -26.09 -15.85 2.56
CA PRO A 6 -25.25 -15.04 1.72
C PRO A 6 -23.80 -15.43 1.97
N HIS A 7 -23.16 -16.03 0.98
CA HIS A 7 -21.71 -16.18 0.92
C HIS A 7 -21.09 -14.78 1.04
N GLY A 8 -20.55 -14.46 2.21
CA GLY A 8 -19.85 -13.21 2.49
C GLY A 8 -18.54 -13.16 1.71
N GLY A 9 -18.60 -12.71 0.47
CA GLY A 9 -17.43 -12.22 -0.25
C GLY A 9 -17.06 -10.85 0.33
N VAL A 10 -15.82 -10.71 0.83
CA VAL A 10 -15.27 -9.42 1.26
C VAL A 10 -15.45 -8.42 0.12
N SER A 11 -16.12 -7.30 0.39
CA SER A 11 -16.37 -6.28 -0.61
C SER A 11 -15.04 -5.66 -1.05
N ARG A 12 -14.94 -5.26 -2.33
CA ARG A 12 -13.75 -4.55 -2.84
C ARG A 12 -13.40 -3.32 -1.99
N SER A 13 -14.40 -2.62 -1.46
CA SER A 13 -14.20 -1.48 -0.56
C SER A 13 -13.52 -1.87 0.74
N GLU A 14 -13.85 -3.04 1.30
CA GLU A 14 -13.28 -3.54 2.54
C GLU A 14 -11.82 -3.99 2.34
N ILE A 15 -11.51 -4.64 1.22
CA ILE A 15 -10.13 -4.97 0.84
C ILE A 15 -9.28 -3.70 0.76
N VAL A 16 -9.79 -2.68 0.06
CA VAL A 16 -9.09 -1.40 -0.11
C VAL A 16 -8.85 -0.72 1.24
N THR A 17 -9.86 -0.65 2.11
CA THR A 17 -9.71 -0.08 3.46
C THR A 17 -8.69 -0.84 4.28
N ASN A 18 -8.71 -2.18 4.22
CA ASN A 18 -7.74 -3.01 4.93
C ASN A 18 -6.30 -2.76 4.47
N ILE A 19 -6.07 -2.64 3.16
CA ILE A 19 -4.73 -2.34 2.62
C ILE A 19 -4.23 -0.97 3.13
N LYS A 20 -5.10 0.04 3.15
CA LYS A 20 -4.75 1.38 3.65
C LYS A 20 -4.38 1.36 5.13
N GLU A 21 -5.18 0.71 5.97
CA GLU A 21 -4.91 0.61 7.41
C GLU A 21 -3.62 -0.17 7.70
N LEU A 22 -3.38 -1.27 6.97
CA LEU A 22 -2.13 -2.03 7.07
C LEU A 22 -0.94 -1.14 6.73
N PHE A 23 -0.97 -0.46 5.59
CA PHE A 23 0.13 0.39 5.15
C PHE A 23 0.34 1.57 6.11
N ARG A 24 -0.74 2.19 6.59
CA ARG A 24 -0.70 3.26 7.59
C ARG A 24 -0.06 2.80 8.90
N SER A 25 -0.46 1.64 9.42
CA SER A 25 0.13 1.06 10.63
C SER A 25 1.61 0.78 10.42
N THR A 26 1.99 0.18 9.29
CA THR A 26 3.40 -0.07 8.94
C THR A 26 4.21 1.22 8.90
N LEU A 27 3.73 2.27 8.23
CA LEU A 27 4.44 3.56 8.20
C LEU A 27 4.51 4.23 9.57
N ARG A 28 3.47 4.10 10.40
CA ARG A 28 3.47 4.62 11.77
C ARG A 28 4.53 3.93 12.62
N ASP A 29 4.65 2.62 12.52
CA ASP A 29 5.66 1.85 13.23
C ASP A 29 7.08 2.22 12.78
N LEU A 30 7.28 2.47 11.48
CA LEU A 30 8.59 2.79 10.91
C LEU A 30 9.05 4.22 11.16
N LEU A 31 8.15 5.20 11.06
CA LEU A 31 8.50 6.62 11.09
C LEU A 31 8.16 7.29 12.43
N GLY A 32 7.39 6.60 13.28
CA GLY A 32 6.75 7.18 14.45
C GLY A 32 5.62 8.16 14.07
N PRO A 33 4.82 8.61 15.07
CA PRO A 33 3.67 9.48 14.82
C PRO A 33 4.02 10.80 14.12
N SER A 34 5.07 11.48 14.60
CA SER A 34 5.48 12.78 14.04
C SER A 34 6.01 12.67 12.61
N GLY A 35 6.80 11.62 12.33
CA GLY A 35 7.32 11.37 10.98
C GLY A 35 6.22 11.02 9.99
N LEU A 36 5.26 10.18 10.42
CA LEU A 36 4.08 9.87 9.61
C LEU A 36 3.25 11.11 9.31
N ASN A 37 2.96 11.96 10.31
CA ASN A 37 2.18 13.18 10.11
C ASN A 37 2.86 14.14 9.12
N ALA A 38 4.19 14.29 9.19
CA ALA A 38 4.92 15.12 8.24
C ALA A 38 4.87 14.55 6.81
N LEU A 39 4.95 13.23 6.68
CA LEU A 39 4.83 12.54 5.40
C LEU A 39 3.42 12.67 4.81
N GLU A 40 2.38 12.37 5.60
CA GLU A 40 0.97 12.54 5.25
C GLU A 40 0.72 13.99 4.78
N HIS A 41 1.19 14.98 5.52
CA HIS A 41 1.04 16.39 5.16
C HIS A 41 1.69 16.74 3.82
N TYR A 42 2.95 16.32 3.60
CA TYR A 42 3.66 16.62 2.36
C TYR A 42 3.00 15.93 1.16
N LEU A 43 2.73 14.62 1.26
CA LEU A 43 2.21 13.84 0.15
C LEU A 43 0.79 14.24 -0.20
N ASN A 44 -0.09 14.42 0.79
CA ASN A 44 -1.48 14.81 0.52
C ASN A 44 -1.54 16.18 -0.18
N ARG A 45 -0.69 17.13 0.24
CA ARG A 45 -0.57 18.43 -0.42
C ARG A 45 -0.08 18.29 -1.86
N LYS A 46 0.88 17.40 -2.12
CA LYS A 46 1.46 17.26 -3.46
C LYS A 46 0.55 16.47 -4.41
N LEU A 47 -0.15 15.47 -3.90
CA LEU A 47 -1.10 14.64 -4.63
C LEU A 47 -2.44 15.34 -4.85
N GLN A 48 -2.77 16.31 -4.00
CA GLN A 48 -4.12 16.91 -3.91
C GLN A 48 -5.20 15.87 -3.61
N ASP A 49 -4.82 14.78 -2.94
CA ASP A 49 -5.66 13.64 -2.57
C ASP A 49 -5.05 12.95 -1.33
N ASP A 50 -5.75 12.01 -0.74
CA ASP A 50 -5.24 11.19 0.36
C ASP A 50 -4.17 10.19 -0.13
N MET A 51 -3.01 10.19 0.53
CA MET A 51 -1.87 9.35 0.11
C MET A 51 -2.18 7.85 0.15
N TYR A 52 -3.08 7.39 1.02
CA TYR A 52 -3.45 5.98 1.14
C TYR A 52 -4.44 5.59 0.04
N GLU A 53 -5.34 6.49 -0.35
CA GLU A 53 -6.14 6.34 -1.58
C GLU A 53 -5.24 6.22 -2.80
N VAL A 54 -4.27 7.11 -2.97
CA VAL A 54 -3.34 7.07 -4.11
C VAL A 54 -2.45 5.83 -4.07
N PHE A 55 -1.98 5.41 -2.89
CA PHE A 55 -1.21 4.18 -2.73
C PHE A 55 -1.93 2.96 -3.30
N VAL A 56 -3.25 2.85 -3.09
CA VAL A 56 -4.05 1.70 -3.57
C VAL A 56 -4.59 1.89 -4.98
N SER A 57 -4.90 3.12 -5.40
CA SER A 57 -5.49 3.39 -6.73
C SER A 57 -4.44 3.59 -7.83
N SER A 58 -3.28 4.15 -7.49
CA SER A 58 -2.17 4.40 -8.41
C SER A 58 -0.81 4.29 -7.69
N PRO A 59 -0.31 3.06 -7.46
CA PRO A 59 0.99 2.83 -6.82
C PRO A 59 2.16 3.56 -7.51
N SER A 60 2.11 3.70 -8.84
CA SER A 60 3.08 4.43 -9.67
C SER A 60 3.12 5.93 -9.38
N THR A 61 1.95 6.55 -9.23
CA THR A 61 1.84 7.96 -8.86
C THR A 61 2.32 8.17 -7.44
N PHE A 62 1.90 7.31 -6.51
CA PHE A 62 2.37 7.33 -5.12
C PHE A 62 3.90 7.24 -5.05
N TYR A 63 4.50 6.25 -5.71
CA TYR A 63 5.95 6.05 -5.76
C TYR A 63 6.65 7.31 -6.27
N THR A 64 6.16 7.88 -7.37
CA THR A 64 6.75 9.06 -8.00
C THR A 64 6.77 10.25 -7.05
N VAL A 65 5.67 10.52 -6.35
CA VAL A 65 5.61 11.65 -5.41
C VAL A 65 6.44 11.38 -4.16
N LEU A 66 6.41 10.16 -3.62
CA LEU A 66 7.28 9.76 -2.50
C LEU A 66 8.76 9.92 -2.86
N ARG A 67 9.14 9.52 -4.08
CA ARG A 67 10.49 9.68 -4.62
C ARG A 67 10.89 11.14 -4.76
N SER A 68 9.95 12.03 -5.11
CA SER A 68 10.22 13.46 -5.18
C SER A 68 10.50 14.09 -3.80
N PHE A 69 9.94 13.51 -2.74
CA PHE A 69 10.17 13.97 -1.36
C PHE A 69 11.46 13.42 -0.75
N LEU A 70 11.65 12.10 -0.83
CA LEU A 70 12.72 11.38 -0.12
C LEU A 70 13.94 11.09 -1.00
N GLY A 71 13.88 11.44 -2.28
CA GLY A 71 14.92 11.07 -3.25
C GLY A 71 15.16 9.56 -3.25
N LYS A 72 16.43 9.14 -3.29
CA LYS A 72 16.80 7.72 -3.27
C LYS A 72 16.32 6.96 -2.01
N GLY A 73 15.96 7.66 -0.93
CA GLY A 73 15.45 7.07 0.31
C GLY A 73 14.06 6.44 0.17
N ALA A 74 13.27 6.82 -0.85
CA ALA A 74 11.94 6.24 -1.07
C ALA A 74 11.99 4.72 -1.28
N ASP A 75 12.93 4.24 -2.10
CA ASP A 75 13.11 2.80 -2.37
C ASP A 75 13.53 2.03 -1.12
N ALA A 76 14.27 2.66 -0.20
CA ALA A 76 14.68 2.03 1.05
C ALA A 76 13.50 1.91 2.03
N ILE A 77 12.75 3.00 2.22
CA ILE A 77 11.57 3.00 3.09
C ILE A 77 10.50 2.02 2.59
N LEU A 78 10.24 2.00 1.28
CA LEU A 78 9.29 1.05 0.70
C LEU A 78 9.73 -0.40 0.83
N ARG A 79 11.03 -0.68 0.68
CA ARG A 79 11.56 -2.03 0.92
C ARG A 79 11.39 -2.44 2.38
N ILE A 80 11.71 -1.56 3.33
CA ILE A 80 11.54 -1.85 4.76
C ILE A 80 10.05 -2.10 5.09
N ALA A 81 9.15 -1.26 4.56
CA ALA A 81 7.71 -1.45 4.72
C ALA A 81 7.23 -2.78 4.12
N ALA A 82 7.69 -3.11 2.90
CA ALA A 82 7.36 -4.36 2.24
C ALA A 82 7.87 -5.58 3.02
N THR A 83 9.13 -5.56 3.49
CA THR A 83 9.70 -6.61 4.33
C THR A 83 8.86 -6.83 5.57
N LYS A 84 8.49 -5.76 6.29
CA LYS A 84 7.62 -5.86 7.47
C LYS A 84 6.27 -6.48 7.13
N LEU A 85 5.63 -6.05 6.04
CA LEU A 85 4.34 -6.60 5.60
C LEU A 85 4.42 -8.08 5.20
N ILE A 86 5.55 -8.52 4.63
CA ILE A 86 5.81 -9.92 4.29
C ILE A 86 6.03 -10.75 5.56
N GLU A 87 6.87 -10.28 6.48
CA GLU A 87 7.15 -10.94 7.78
C GLU A 87 5.88 -11.07 8.63
N ASP A 88 5.01 -10.05 8.61
CA ASP A 88 3.71 -10.04 9.29
C ASP A 88 2.63 -10.88 8.56
N GLY A 89 2.98 -11.56 7.45
CA GLY A 89 2.09 -12.42 6.66
C GLY A 89 0.95 -11.66 5.95
N LYS A 90 1.13 -10.36 5.71
CA LYS A 90 0.16 -9.46 5.05
C LYS A 90 0.34 -9.43 3.54
N ILE A 91 1.57 -9.64 3.07
CA ILE A 91 1.92 -9.79 1.66
C ILE A 91 2.43 -11.21 1.44
N MET A 92 2.01 -11.86 0.35
CA MET A 92 2.46 -13.18 -0.05
C MET A 92 2.86 -13.20 -1.53
N GLY A 93 3.80 -14.09 -1.89
CA GLY A 93 4.20 -14.33 -3.28
C GLY A 93 5.00 -13.20 -3.95
N LEU A 94 5.53 -12.26 -3.15
CA LEU A 94 6.44 -11.19 -3.59
C LEU A 94 7.62 -11.06 -2.63
N SER A 95 8.80 -10.74 -3.17
CA SER A 95 9.89 -10.14 -2.40
C SER A 95 9.67 -8.63 -2.18
N ALA A 96 10.42 -8.03 -1.25
CA ALA A 96 10.40 -6.59 -1.04
C ALA A 96 10.84 -5.82 -2.29
N GLU A 97 11.83 -6.33 -3.04
CA GLU A 97 12.27 -5.77 -4.31
C GLU A 97 11.16 -5.83 -5.36
N GLU A 98 10.51 -6.98 -5.53
CA GLU A 98 9.42 -7.14 -6.48
C GLU A 98 8.26 -6.20 -6.15
N PHE A 99 7.92 -6.05 -4.86
CA PHE A 99 6.89 -5.12 -4.42
C PHE A 99 7.20 -3.69 -4.88
N VAL A 100 8.42 -3.20 -4.65
CA VAL A 100 8.81 -1.85 -5.08
C VAL A 100 8.83 -1.73 -6.61
N GLU A 101 9.26 -2.76 -7.33
CA GLU A 101 9.23 -2.77 -8.80
C GLU A 101 7.80 -2.73 -9.36
N LEU A 102 6.83 -3.42 -8.74
CA LEU A 102 5.42 -3.29 -9.11
C LEU A 102 4.91 -1.87 -8.90
N MET A 103 5.31 -1.22 -7.80
CA MET A 103 4.93 0.17 -7.54
C MET A 103 5.52 1.16 -8.54
N LYS A 104 6.61 0.84 -9.23
CA LYS A 104 7.20 1.74 -10.26
C LYS A 104 6.48 1.65 -11.61
N ARG A 105 5.82 0.54 -11.87
CA ARG A 105 5.23 0.22 -13.17
C ARG A 105 3.82 0.81 -13.27
N ASN A 106 3.50 1.33 -14.45
CA ASN A 106 2.20 1.94 -14.75
C ASN A 106 1.43 1.09 -15.76
N ASP A 107 1.13 -0.16 -15.38
CA ASP A 107 0.39 -1.10 -16.21
C ASP A 107 -0.56 -1.96 -15.36
N ASP A 108 -1.62 -2.45 -16.00
CA ASP A 108 -2.70 -3.18 -15.32
C ASP A 108 -2.25 -4.52 -14.71
N GLU A 109 -1.25 -5.17 -15.29
CA GLU A 109 -0.74 -6.45 -14.79
C GLU A 109 0.01 -6.24 -13.48
N SER A 110 0.90 -5.25 -13.44
CA SER A 110 1.62 -4.86 -12.25
C SER A 110 0.67 -4.41 -11.14
N TYR A 111 -0.37 -3.65 -11.50
CA TYR A 111 -1.41 -3.23 -10.57
C TYR A 111 -2.20 -4.41 -9.98
N ARG A 112 -2.62 -5.36 -10.84
CA ARG A 112 -3.31 -6.58 -10.40
C ARG A 112 -2.43 -7.42 -9.47
N ARG A 113 -1.17 -7.63 -9.84
CA ARG A 113 -0.22 -8.40 -9.02
C ARG A 113 0.06 -7.72 -7.68
N PHE A 114 0.13 -6.38 -7.65
CA PHE A 114 0.22 -5.62 -6.40
C PHE A 114 -0.97 -5.90 -5.49
N LEU A 115 -2.20 -5.77 -6.00
CA LEU A 115 -3.41 -6.02 -5.21
C LEU A 115 -3.53 -7.47 -4.73
N ASP A 116 -3.24 -8.43 -5.61
CA ASP A 116 -3.36 -9.86 -5.30
C ASP A 116 -2.28 -10.34 -4.31
N SER A 117 -1.18 -9.59 -4.16
CA SER A 117 -0.17 -9.90 -3.16
C SER A 117 -0.64 -9.68 -1.72
N PHE A 118 -1.60 -8.77 -1.51
CA PHE A 118 -2.18 -8.55 -0.20
C PHE A 118 -3.12 -9.69 0.16
N ARG A 119 -2.88 -10.30 1.32
CA ARG A 119 -3.75 -11.37 1.81
C ARG A 119 -5.15 -10.81 2.00
N ARG A 120 -6.12 -11.41 1.30
CA ARG A 120 -7.55 -11.21 1.56
C ARG A 120 -7.82 -11.87 2.92
N GLY A 121 -7.88 -11.04 3.97
CA GLY A 121 -8.29 -11.46 5.31
C GLY A 121 -9.72 -11.94 5.32
#